data_AF-A0A7S2QPE2-F1
#
_entry.id   AF-A0A7S2QPE2-F1
#
_cell.length_a   1.000
_cell.length_b   1.000
_cell.length_c   1.000
_cell.angle_alpha   90.00
_cell.angle_beta   90.00
_cell.angle_gamma   90.00
#
_symmetry.space_group_name_H-M   'P 1'
#
loop_
_entity.id
_entity.type
_entity.pdbx_description
1 polymer ?
#
loop_
_entity_poly.entity_id
_entity_poly.type
_entity_poly.pdbx_seq_one_letter_code
_entity_poly.pdbx_strand_id
1 'polypeptide(L)'
;AFGSDILLVPQDAVAAAASALVGQGHAVWPATRVSEPVLWEAAHAPASDAASARQLAGAWTLVQREEPPGAVTEEYTEGDGPLRLQTPGGLFVELRVPPTEGGASVDQREASFGGRCCAAAEGGLVLCTQHRAVDFQPPLVVPPQSQVAFAAASMEAVGHPGAGHRELWARLSGADDAAFVALELESEEPSPKHPRCGFWLFVGNRFARILGPPRGSGLIAGTCCRSLSQLQKLRGYADVRHELLECYEAVFGIVEKPGLLRCKRVASHPEKGEQVLLDAAGQGGRHGQVVVESDSVVYSPPGGGRETWRIV
;
A
#
# COMPACT_ATOMS: atom_id res chain seq x y z
N ALA A 1 -0.54 35.09 -1.03
CA ALA A 1 -0.07 34.56 -2.32
C ALA A 1 1.28 33.89 -2.07
N PHE A 2 1.36 32.57 -2.19
CA PHE A 2 2.65 31.88 -2.18
C PHE A 2 3.33 32.17 -3.52
N GLY A 3 4.53 32.76 -3.50
CA GLY A 3 5.30 32.98 -4.72
C GLY A 3 5.62 31.64 -5.37
N SER A 4 5.34 31.50 -6.66
CA SER A 4 5.77 30.34 -7.45
C SER A 4 7.11 30.68 -8.09
N ASP A 5 8.20 30.30 -7.43
CA ASP A 5 9.53 30.37 -8.05
C ASP A 5 9.69 29.21 -9.03
N ILE A 6 10.14 29.52 -10.24
CA ILE A 6 10.37 28.53 -11.30
C ILE A 6 11.85 28.19 -11.31
N LEU A 7 12.18 26.94 -11.00
CA LEU A 7 13.53 26.40 -11.12
C LEU A 7 13.68 25.66 -12.46
N LEU A 8 14.63 26.10 -13.28
CA LEU A 8 15.00 25.38 -14.51
C LEU A 8 16.11 24.38 -14.19
N VAL A 9 15.88 23.11 -14.52
CA VAL A 9 16.84 22.02 -14.32
C VAL A 9 16.96 21.19 -15.61
N PRO A 10 18.15 20.64 -15.91
CA PRO A 10 18.31 19.62 -16.94
C PRO A 10 17.34 18.45 -16.71
N GLN A 11 16.79 17.89 -17.79
CA GLN A 11 15.76 16.85 -17.71
C GLN A 11 16.23 15.61 -16.93
N ASP A 12 17.48 15.20 -17.13
CA ASP A 12 18.16 14.11 -16.44
C ASP A 12 18.41 14.39 -14.95
N ALA A 13 18.44 15.67 -14.55
CA ALA A 13 18.62 16.10 -13.17
C ALA A 13 17.30 16.37 -12.42
N VAL A 14 16.15 16.29 -13.09
CA VAL A 14 14.84 16.64 -12.50
C VAL A 14 14.56 15.84 -11.23
N ALA A 15 14.75 14.52 -11.26
CA ALA A 15 14.49 13.67 -10.11
C ALA A 15 15.42 14.00 -8.93
N ALA A 16 16.71 14.23 -9.19
CA ALA A 16 17.67 14.61 -8.16
C ALA A 16 17.33 15.98 -7.54
N ALA A 17 16.99 16.97 -8.36
CA ALA A 17 16.60 18.30 -7.89
C ALA A 17 15.30 18.28 -7.09
N ALA A 18 14.28 17.55 -7.57
CA ALA A 18 13.02 17.38 -6.85
C ALA A 18 13.23 16.65 -5.52
N SER A 19 14.05 15.60 -5.50
CA SER A 19 14.43 14.88 -4.28
C SER A 19 15.12 15.81 -3.27
N ALA A 20 16.05 16.66 -3.73
CA ALA A 20 16.71 17.64 -2.88
C ALA A 20 15.72 18.69 -2.32
N LEU A 21 14.81 19.22 -3.15
CA LEU A 21 13.79 20.18 -2.72
C LEU A 21 12.83 19.58 -1.68
N VAL A 22 12.32 18.37 -1.93
CA VAL A 22 11.51 17.63 -0.95
C VAL A 22 12.33 17.40 0.31
N GLY A 23 13.59 16.97 0.15
CA GLY A 23 14.58 16.80 1.19
C GLY A 23 14.95 18.08 1.94
N GLN A 24 14.54 19.27 1.48
CA GLN A 24 14.65 20.57 2.18
C GLN A 24 13.32 21.12 2.71
N GLY A 25 12.22 20.38 2.51
CA GLY A 25 10.91 20.73 3.06
C GLY A 25 10.04 21.53 2.09
N HIS A 26 10.34 21.47 0.79
CA HIS A 26 9.44 21.96 -0.26
C HIS A 26 8.44 20.87 -0.69
N ALA A 27 7.38 21.29 -1.37
CA ALA A 27 6.50 20.40 -2.11
C ALA A 27 6.68 20.63 -3.61
N VAL A 28 6.70 19.54 -4.36
CA VAL A 28 6.91 19.56 -5.80
C VAL A 28 5.67 18.95 -6.48
N TRP A 29 5.14 19.68 -7.45
CA TRP A 29 3.91 19.32 -8.17
C TRP A 29 4.02 19.71 -9.65
N PRO A 30 3.44 18.94 -10.59
CA PRO A 30 2.80 17.63 -10.38
C PRO A 30 3.82 16.50 -10.22
N ALA A 31 3.53 15.52 -9.37
CA ALA A 31 4.41 14.39 -9.10
C ALA A 31 4.81 13.60 -10.36
N THR A 32 3.92 13.56 -11.36
CA THR A 32 4.13 12.90 -12.66
C THR A 32 5.25 13.48 -13.50
N ARG A 33 5.68 14.71 -13.22
CA ARG A 33 6.76 15.38 -13.98
C ARG A 33 8.15 15.18 -13.40
N VAL A 34 8.23 14.82 -12.11
CA VAL A 34 9.50 14.86 -11.37
C VAL A 34 9.94 13.52 -10.82
N SER A 35 8.99 12.63 -10.69
CA SER A 35 9.27 11.22 -10.46
C SER A 35 9.23 10.56 -11.82
N GLU A 36 10.07 9.57 -12.07
CA GLU A 36 9.91 8.80 -13.30
C GLU A 36 8.44 8.38 -13.39
N PRO A 37 7.77 8.67 -14.52
CA PRO A 37 6.43 8.21 -14.75
C PRO A 37 6.55 6.70 -14.88
N VAL A 38 6.52 5.99 -13.75
CA VAL A 38 6.05 4.62 -13.72
C VAL A 38 4.59 4.76 -14.11
N LEU A 39 4.37 4.81 -15.43
CA LEU A 39 3.07 4.55 -16.02
C LEU A 39 2.57 3.32 -15.28
N TRP A 40 1.32 3.41 -14.87
CA TRP A 40 0.45 2.41 -14.27
C TRP A 40 0.74 0.92 -14.63
N GLU A 41 1.49 0.65 -15.69
CA GLU A 41 2.32 -0.54 -15.92
C GLU A 41 3.37 -0.86 -14.82
N ALA A 42 3.12 -0.55 -13.54
CA ALA A 42 3.81 -1.25 -12.44
C ALA A 42 3.58 -2.77 -12.54
N ALA A 43 2.56 -3.21 -13.27
CA ALA A 43 2.35 -4.59 -13.72
C ALA A 43 3.45 -5.13 -14.68
N HIS A 44 4.26 -4.27 -15.28
CA HIS A 44 5.34 -4.59 -16.22
C HIS A 44 6.74 -4.16 -15.74
N ALA A 45 6.88 -3.78 -14.46
CA ALA A 45 8.20 -3.67 -13.84
C ALA A 45 8.98 -4.98 -14.06
N PRO A 46 10.31 -4.91 -14.27
CA PRO A 46 11.11 -6.07 -14.66
C PRO A 46 10.83 -7.25 -13.75
N ALA A 47 10.64 -8.43 -14.36
CA ALA A 47 10.28 -9.63 -13.63
C ALA A 47 11.28 -9.84 -12.48
N SER A 48 10.76 -9.88 -11.25
CA SER A 48 11.55 -10.29 -10.10
C SER A 48 12.23 -11.61 -10.37
N ASP A 49 13.40 -11.81 -9.79
CA ASP A 49 13.96 -13.15 -9.69
C ASP A 49 12.91 -14.05 -8.99
N ALA A 50 12.49 -15.12 -9.67
CA ALA A 50 11.36 -15.92 -9.23
C ALA A 50 11.61 -16.59 -7.87
N ALA A 51 12.87 -16.90 -7.54
CA ALA A 51 13.22 -17.46 -6.25
C ALA A 51 13.10 -16.39 -5.15
N SER A 52 13.65 -15.20 -5.37
CA SER A 52 13.55 -14.05 -4.47
C SER A 52 12.09 -13.63 -4.23
N ALA A 53 11.27 -13.58 -5.30
CA ALA A 53 9.86 -13.23 -5.21
C ALA A 53 9.05 -14.24 -4.37
N ARG A 54 9.36 -15.54 -4.50
CA ARG A 54 8.73 -16.60 -3.69
C ARG A 54 9.12 -16.51 -2.22
N GLN A 55 10.35 -16.13 -1.89
CA GLN A 55 10.78 -15.95 -0.50
C GLN A 55 10.03 -14.79 0.19
N LEU A 56 9.74 -13.72 -0.55
CA LEU A 56 8.94 -12.59 -0.06
C LEU A 56 7.44 -12.90 0.02
N ALA A 57 6.95 -13.86 -0.78
CA ALA A 57 5.54 -14.21 -0.80
C ALA A 57 5.08 -14.79 0.53
N GLY A 58 3.88 -14.39 0.95
CA GLY A 58 3.27 -14.80 2.21
C GLY A 58 2.54 -13.68 2.91
N ALA A 59 2.17 -13.97 4.16
CA ALA A 59 1.57 -13.03 5.08
C ALA A 59 2.57 -12.73 6.20
N TRP A 60 2.89 -11.45 6.38
CA TRP A 60 3.88 -10.99 7.34
C TRP A 60 3.26 -9.96 8.28
N THR A 61 3.77 -9.91 9.50
CA THR A 61 3.44 -8.90 10.51
C THR A 61 4.72 -8.22 10.96
N LEU A 62 4.70 -6.90 11.07
CA LEU A 62 5.81 -6.15 11.65
C LEU A 62 5.85 -6.45 13.14
N VAL A 63 7.03 -6.77 13.66
CA VAL A 63 7.31 -7.03 15.07
C VAL A 63 8.10 -5.88 15.68
N GLN A 64 9.03 -5.30 14.92
CA GLN A 64 9.88 -4.24 15.42
C GLN A 64 10.31 -3.31 14.29
N ARG A 65 10.35 -2.01 14.58
CA ARG A 65 10.94 -0.97 13.72
C ARG A 65 11.98 -0.18 14.51
N GLU A 66 13.09 0.10 13.84
CA GLU A 66 14.17 0.95 14.33
C GLU A 66 14.41 2.10 13.36
N GLU A 67 14.56 3.31 13.88
CA GLU A 67 14.84 4.51 13.10
C GLU A 67 15.65 5.53 13.92
N PRO A 68 16.99 5.65 13.71
CA PRO A 68 17.83 4.80 12.86
C PRO A 68 18.03 3.38 13.45
N PRO A 69 18.67 2.44 12.74
CA PRO A 69 19.03 1.13 13.28
C PRO A 69 19.76 1.23 14.63
N GLY A 70 19.33 0.42 15.59
CA GLY A 70 19.74 0.46 16.99
C GLY A 70 18.82 1.31 17.90
N ALA A 71 17.91 2.12 17.34
CA ALA A 71 16.95 2.90 18.10
C ALA A 71 15.51 2.43 17.81
N VAL A 72 14.97 1.59 18.70
CA VAL A 72 13.60 1.04 18.57
C VAL A 72 12.57 2.17 18.68
N THR A 73 11.75 2.32 17.65
CA THR A 73 10.67 3.32 17.59
C THR A 73 9.29 2.67 17.69
N GLU A 74 9.14 1.45 17.22
CA GLU A 74 7.90 0.67 17.28
C GLU A 74 8.22 -0.79 17.62
N GLU A 75 7.40 -1.39 18.48
CA GLU A 75 7.49 -2.80 18.87
C GLU A 75 6.07 -3.36 19.03
N TYR A 76 5.86 -4.56 18.52
CA TYR A 76 4.55 -5.19 18.40
C TYR A 76 4.63 -6.66 18.80
N THR A 77 3.54 -7.15 19.38
CA THR A 77 3.31 -8.59 19.47
C THR A 77 2.96 -9.13 18.08
N GLU A 78 3.30 -10.39 17.80
CA GLU A 78 3.00 -11.04 16.53
C GLU A 78 1.50 -10.92 16.18
N GLY A 79 1.21 -10.32 15.03
CA GLY A 79 -0.16 -10.12 14.52
C GLY A 79 -0.78 -8.77 14.89
N ASP A 80 -0.22 -8.05 15.86
CA ASP A 80 -0.74 -6.75 16.31
C ASP A 80 -0.18 -5.58 15.51
N GLY A 81 1.01 -5.72 14.93
CA GLY A 81 1.65 -4.69 14.12
C GLY A 81 1.08 -4.55 12.70
N PRO A 82 1.65 -3.63 11.90
CA PRO A 82 1.43 -3.56 10.46
C PRO A 82 1.49 -4.92 9.76
N LEU A 83 0.68 -5.08 8.72
CA LEU A 83 0.52 -6.34 8.01
C LEU A 83 0.93 -6.20 6.55
N ARG A 84 1.63 -7.19 6.02
CA ARG A 84 2.02 -7.25 4.61
C ARG A 84 1.54 -8.57 4.01
N LEU A 85 0.70 -8.48 2.99
CA LEU A 85 0.40 -9.62 2.11
C LEU A 85 1.16 -9.44 0.81
N GLN A 86 1.88 -10.47 0.39
CA GLN A 86 2.63 -10.45 -0.87
C GLN A 86 2.44 -11.76 -1.63
N THR A 87 2.22 -11.65 -2.93
CA THR A 87 2.04 -12.78 -3.84
C THR A 87 3.34 -13.13 -4.54
N PRO A 88 3.48 -14.36 -5.07
CA PRO A 88 4.68 -14.78 -5.81
C PRO A 88 4.98 -13.95 -7.06
N GLY A 89 3.97 -13.29 -7.64
CA GLY A 89 4.13 -12.36 -8.77
C GLY A 89 4.68 -10.98 -8.37
N GLY A 90 4.93 -10.74 -7.08
CA GLY A 90 5.48 -9.49 -6.57
C GLY A 90 4.44 -8.44 -6.20
N LEU A 91 3.15 -8.66 -6.47
CA LEU A 91 2.10 -7.77 -5.96
C LEU A 91 2.01 -7.86 -4.45
N PHE A 92 1.93 -6.71 -3.79
CA PHE A 92 1.89 -6.63 -2.34
C PHE A 92 0.96 -5.50 -1.87
N VAL A 93 0.45 -5.68 -0.65
CA VAL A 93 -0.28 -4.66 0.11
C VAL A 93 0.31 -4.66 1.52
N GLU A 94 0.66 -3.47 2.01
CA GLU A 94 1.13 -3.23 3.36
C GLU A 94 0.16 -2.27 4.07
N LEU A 95 -0.45 -2.77 5.14
CA LEU A 95 -1.48 -2.06 5.90
C LEU A 95 -0.87 -1.58 7.21
N ARG A 96 -0.71 -0.26 7.32
CA ARG A 96 -0.21 0.46 8.49
C ARG A 96 -1.34 1.26 9.13
N VAL A 97 -2.43 0.55 9.43
CA VAL A 97 -3.60 1.12 10.10
C VAL A 97 -3.25 1.31 11.58
N PRO A 98 -3.21 2.55 12.10
CA PRO A 98 -2.86 2.78 13.49
C PRO A 98 -3.91 2.16 14.43
N PRO A 99 -3.50 1.67 15.61
CA PRO A 99 -4.44 1.15 16.60
C PRO A 99 -5.41 2.24 17.05
N THR A 100 -6.63 1.83 17.36
CA THR A 100 -7.73 2.71 17.79
C THR A 100 -7.47 3.37 19.15
N GLU A 101 -6.52 2.84 19.92
CA GLU A 101 -6.18 3.29 21.27
C GLU A 101 -5.00 4.26 21.23
N GLY A 102 -5.30 5.56 21.38
CA GLY A 102 -4.28 6.61 21.52
C GLY A 102 -4.71 7.88 20.80
N GLY A 103 -5.09 8.91 21.55
CA GLY A 103 -5.67 10.17 21.07
C GLY A 103 -4.80 11.07 20.18
N ALA A 104 -3.79 10.54 19.49
CA ALA A 104 -3.23 11.20 18.31
C ALA A 104 -4.24 11.06 17.15
N SER A 105 -4.39 12.07 16.29
CA SER A 105 -5.30 11.96 15.15
C SER A 105 -4.89 10.76 14.28
N VAL A 106 -5.76 9.76 14.19
CA VAL A 106 -5.63 8.53 13.39
C VAL A 106 -5.04 8.83 12.00
N ASP A 107 -5.46 9.94 11.39
CA ASP A 107 -5.03 10.39 10.05
C ASP A 107 -3.53 10.71 9.90
N GLN A 108 -2.79 10.98 10.99
CA GLN A 108 -1.37 11.36 10.90
C GLN A 108 -0.43 10.16 10.81
N ARG A 109 -0.90 8.96 11.18
CA ARG A 109 -0.10 7.72 11.18
C ARG A 109 -0.51 6.74 10.10
N GLU A 110 -1.59 7.02 9.40
CA GLU A 110 -2.08 6.19 8.32
C GLU A 110 -1.08 6.24 7.15
N ALA A 111 -0.46 5.09 6.88
CA ALA A 111 0.65 4.96 5.94
C ALA A 111 0.56 3.64 5.18
N SER A 112 -0.66 3.17 4.93
CA SER A 112 -0.87 1.97 4.11
C SER A 112 -0.51 2.24 2.64
N PHE A 113 0.02 1.23 1.97
CA PHE A 113 0.39 1.31 0.55
C PHE A 113 0.34 -0.06 -0.11
N GLY A 114 0.30 -0.06 -1.44
CA GLY A 114 0.27 -1.27 -2.25
C GLY A 114 0.82 -1.05 -3.65
N GLY A 115 1.30 -2.11 -4.27
CA GLY A 115 1.93 -2.04 -5.58
C GLY A 115 2.70 -3.31 -5.93
N ARG A 116 3.78 -3.14 -6.69
CA ARG A 116 4.67 -4.23 -7.08
C ARG A 116 6.04 -4.12 -6.41
N CYS A 117 6.49 -5.21 -5.82
CA CYS A 117 7.80 -5.38 -5.24
C CYS A 117 8.69 -6.13 -6.25
N CYS A 118 9.71 -5.43 -6.77
CA CYS A 118 10.72 -6.03 -7.63
C CYS A 118 11.88 -6.52 -6.76
N ALA A 119 12.18 -7.82 -6.85
CA ALA A 119 13.20 -8.46 -6.03
C ALA A 119 14.36 -8.95 -6.90
N ALA A 120 15.57 -8.57 -6.54
CA ALA A 120 16.81 -8.99 -7.19
C ALA A 120 17.79 -9.55 -6.15
N ALA A 121 18.46 -10.65 -6.49
CA ALA A 121 19.51 -11.20 -5.64
C ALA A 121 20.79 -10.36 -5.79
N GLU A 122 21.36 -9.91 -4.68
CA GLU A 122 22.57 -9.10 -4.64
C GLU A 122 23.46 -9.55 -3.47
N GLY A 123 24.59 -10.19 -3.76
CA GLY A 123 25.59 -10.53 -2.74
C GLY A 123 25.10 -11.43 -1.60
N GLY A 124 24.09 -12.27 -1.84
CA GLY A 124 23.49 -13.14 -0.82
C GLY A 124 22.31 -12.51 -0.04
N LEU A 125 22.00 -11.25 -0.33
CA LEU A 125 20.80 -10.56 0.14
C LEU A 125 19.81 -10.38 -1.02
N VAL A 126 18.57 -10.01 -0.71
CA VAL A 126 17.57 -9.64 -1.71
C VAL A 126 17.35 -8.13 -1.67
N LEU A 127 17.70 -7.42 -2.74
CA LEU A 127 17.35 -6.03 -2.93
C LEU A 127 15.91 -5.95 -3.43
N CYS A 128 15.05 -5.29 -2.65
CA CYS A 128 13.65 -5.07 -2.96
C CYS A 128 13.42 -3.61 -3.35
N THR A 129 12.82 -3.36 -4.51
CA THR A 129 12.35 -2.04 -4.93
C THR A 129 10.82 -2.03 -4.93
N GLN A 130 10.22 -1.10 -4.18
CA GLN A 130 8.77 -1.01 -3.99
C GLN A 130 8.16 0.04 -4.92
N HIS A 131 7.55 -0.41 -6.02
CA HIS A 131 6.78 0.45 -6.93
C HIS A 131 5.35 0.57 -6.41
N ARG A 132 5.11 1.57 -5.56
CA ARG A 132 3.81 1.82 -4.92
C ARG A 132 2.87 2.51 -5.91
N ALA A 133 1.77 1.86 -6.24
CA ALA A 133 0.72 2.40 -7.10
C ALA A 133 -0.33 3.16 -6.28
N VAL A 134 -0.65 2.63 -5.09
CA VAL A 134 -1.46 3.29 -4.08
C VAL A 134 -0.57 3.54 -2.87
N ASP A 135 -0.52 4.79 -2.41
CA ASP A 135 0.18 5.18 -1.19
C ASP A 135 -0.66 6.23 -0.48
N PHE A 136 -0.89 6.02 0.81
CA PHE A 136 -1.58 6.98 1.65
C PHE A 136 -0.68 8.14 2.08
N GLN A 137 0.63 8.03 1.81
CA GLN A 137 1.58 9.11 1.92
C GLN A 137 1.84 9.79 0.55
N PRO A 138 2.26 11.07 0.57
CA PRO A 138 2.76 11.74 -0.62
C PRO A 138 3.87 10.91 -1.31
N PRO A 139 3.87 10.79 -2.65
CA PRO A 139 4.82 9.96 -3.35
C PRO A 139 6.27 10.40 -3.13
N LEU A 140 7.14 9.42 -2.92
CA LEU A 140 8.59 9.61 -2.93
C LEU A 140 9.10 9.73 -4.36
N VAL A 141 9.98 10.71 -4.62
CA VAL A 141 10.54 10.94 -5.97
C VAL A 141 11.21 9.69 -6.54
N VAL A 142 11.89 8.92 -5.68
CA VAL A 142 12.50 7.63 -6.01
C VAL A 142 11.74 6.52 -5.27
N PRO A 143 11.46 5.37 -5.93
CA PRO A 143 10.86 4.22 -5.27
C PRO A 143 11.67 3.79 -4.04
N PRO A 144 11.03 3.55 -2.88
CA PRO A 144 11.75 3.07 -1.71
C PRO A 144 12.36 1.69 -1.97
N GLN A 145 13.58 1.51 -1.48
CA GLN A 145 14.34 0.27 -1.58
C GLN A 145 14.71 -0.28 -0.20
N SER A 146 14.82 -1.60 -0.12
CA SER A 146 15.24 -2.30 1.10
C SER A 146 16.12 -3.48 0.75
N GLN A 147 17.19 -3.70 1.51
CA GLN A 147 17.90 -4.96 1.51
C GLN A 147 17.24 -5.91 2.50
N VAL A 148 16.98 -7.13 2.06
CA VAL A 148 16.19 -8.12 2.81
C VAL A 148 17.00 -9.37 3.06
N ALA A 149 17.02 -9.81 4.31
CA ALA A 149 17.55 -11.08 4.76
C ALA A 149 16.42 -11.96 5.31
N PHE A 150 16.46 -13.26 5.00
CA PHE A 150 15.44 -14.22 5.40
C PHE A 150 15.96 -15.20 6.44
N ALA A 151 15.09 -15.55 7.38
CA ALA A 151 15.20 -16.75 8.20
C ALA A 151 13.93 -17.60 8.03
N ALA A 152 13.85 -18.74 8.71
CA ALA A 152 12.78 -19.72 8.51
C ALA A 152 11.35 -19.14 8.67
N ALA A 153 11.15 -18.24 9.64
CA ALA A 153 9.85 -17.64 9.94
C ALA A 153 9.92 -16.11 10.11
N SER A 154 11.00 -15.48 9.64
CA SER A 154 11.18 -14.04 9.78
C SER A 154 11.91 -13.43 8.59
N MET A 155 11.71 -12.14 8.42
CA MET A 155 12.32 -11.32 7.39
C MET A 155 12.85 -10.05 8.04
N GLU A 156 14.12 -9.73 7.81
CA GLU A 156 14.72 -8.47 8.20
C GLU A 156 14.87 -7.59 6.97
N ALA A 157 14.31 -6.38 7.01
CA ALA A 157 14.39 -5.39 5.93
C ALA A 157 15.10 -4.13 6.42
N VAL A 158 16.15 -3.72 5.71
CA VAL A 158 16.93 -2.52 6.02
C VAL A 158 16.82 -1.52 4.87
N GLY A 159 16.47 -0.27 5.17
CA GLY A 159 16.30 0.77 4.16
C GLY A 159 17.55 1.00 3.30
N HIS A 160 17.39 1.09 1.99
CA HIS A 160 18.48 1.29 1.04
C HIS A 160 18.23 2.52 0.15
N PRO A 161 19.27 3.33 -0.18
CA PRO A 161 20.61 3.31 0.41
C PRO A 161 20.65 3.90 1.82
N GLY A 162 21.71 3.60 2.58
CA GLY A 162 22.06 4.32 3.80
C GLY A 162 21.48 3.82 5.13
N ALA A 163 20.75 2.69 5.13
CA ALA A 163 20.25 2.04 6.36
C ALA A 163 19.50 3.01 7.30
N GLY A 164 18.66 3.88 6.75
CA GLY A 164 17.93 4.88 7.56
C GLY A 164 16.92 4.28 8.53
N HIS A 165 16.46 3.06 8.28
CA HIS A 165 15.59 2.29 9.16
C HIS A 165 15.88 0.79 9.04
N ARG A 166 15.43 0.03 10.04
CA ARG A 166 15.43 -1.43 10.05
C ARG A 166 14.08 -1.94 10.54
N GLU A 167 13.57 -2.98 9.90
CA GLU A 167 12.30 -3.61 10.23
C GLU A 167 12.45 -5.13 10.36
N LEU A 168 11.86 -5.67 11.42
CA LEU A 168 11.75 -7.10 11.65
C LEU A 168 10.31 -7.54 11.47
N TRP A 169 10.13 -8.51 10.58
CA TRP A 169 8.84 -9.07 10.22
C TRP A 169 8.79 -10.55 10.60
N ALA A 170 7.70 -10.96 11.23
CA ALA A 170 7.39 -12.36 11.47
C ALA A 170 6.41 -12.87 10.42
N ARG A 171 6.59 -14.12 10.01
CA ARG A 171 5.66 -14.81 9.12
C ARG A 171 4.45 -15.26 9.93
N LEU A 172 3.26 -14.93 9.47
CA LEU A 172 2.02 -15.39 10.10
C LEU A 172 1.80 -16.87 9.77
N SER A 173 1.42 -17.64 10.79
CA SER A 173 1.12 -19.06 10.67
C SER A 173 0.06 -19.37 9.59
N GLY A 174 0.22 -20.53 8.93
CA GLY A 174 -0.66 -20.99 7.85
C GLY A 174 -0.36 -20.40 6.47
N ALA A 175 0.76 -19.69 6.30
CA ALA A 175 1.16 -19.05 5.06
C ALA A 175 2.13 -19.85 4.17
N ASP A 176 2.70 -20.97 4.65
CA ASP A 176 3.80 -21.66 3.97
C ASP A 176 3.37 -22.46 2.72
N ASP A 177 2.16 -23.03 2.74
CA ASP A 177 1.50 -23.68 1.59
C ASP A 177 0.20 -22.94 1.19
N ALA A 178 0.17 -21.63 1.41
CA ALA A 178 -1.02 -20.83 1.16
C ALA A 178 -1.34 -20.77 -0.34
N ALA A 179 -2.63 -20.87 -0.67
CA ALA A 179 -3.13 -20.44 -1.97
C ALA A 179 -3.03 -18.91 -2.07
N PHE A 180 -2.66 -18.42 -3.25
CA PHE A 180 -2.56 -16.99 -3.54
C PHE A 180 -3.61 -16.61 -4.58
N VAL A 181 -4.30 -15.50 -4.35
CA VAL A 181 -5.12 -14.83 -5.37
C VAL A 181 -4.75 -13.36 -5.36
N ALA A 182 -4.52 -12.81 -6.54
CA ALA A 182 -4.26 -11.39 -6.73
C ALA A 182 -5.31 -10.84 -7.67
N LEU A 183 -5.89 -9.71 -7.29
CA LEU A 183 -6.80 -8.96 -8.13
C LEU A 183 -6.34 -7.51 -8.24
N GLU A 184 -6.50 -6.92 -9.42
CA GLU A 184 -6.25 -5.51 -9.68
C GLU A 184 -7.57 -4.81 -10.07
N LEU A 185 -7.82 -3.64 -9.50
CA LEU A 185 -9.01 -2.86 -9.86
C LEU A 185 -8.91 -2.42 -11.32
N GLU A 186 -9.89 -2.81 -12.12
CA GLU A 186 -9.98 -2.46 -13.54
C GLU A 186 -10.95 -1.31 -13.78
N SER A 187 -12.13 -1.35 -13.16
CA SER A 187 -13.15 -0.32 -13.35
C SER A 187 -14.13 -0.22 -12.19
N GLU A 188 -14.79 0.94 -12.10
CA GLU A 188 -15.82 1.24 -11.12
C GLU A 188 -17.03 1.90 -11.80
N GLU A 189 -18.23 1.48 -11.42
CA GLU A 189 -19.51 2.00 -11.90
C GLU A 189 -20.42 2.36 -10.73
N PRO A 190 -20.98 3.58 -10.65
CA PRO A 190 -20.64 4.72 -11.50
C PRO A 190 -19.17 5.13 -11.32
N SER A 191 -18.58 5.70 -12.37
CA SER A 191 -17.17 6.11 -12.29
C SER A 191 -16.98 7.16 -11.19
N PRO A 192 -15.99 6.99 -10.31
CA PRO A 192 -15.75 7.92 -9.22
C PRO A 192 -15.28 9.27 -9.76
N LYS A 193 -15.47 10.32 -8.95
CA LYS A 193 -14.97 11.67 -9.27
C LYS A 193 -13.46 11.70 -9.51
N HIS A 194 -12.73 10.88 -8.76
CA HIS A 194 -11.31 10.63 -8.94
C HIS A 194 -11.14 9.15 -9.30
N PRO A 195 -10.63 8.82 -10.51
CA PRO A 195 -10.31 7.45 -10.86
C PRO A 195 -9.42 6.84 -9.78
N ARG A 196 -9.77 5.64 -9.32
CA ARG A 196 -8.98 4.90 -8.35
C ARG A 196 -8.33 3.71 -9.02
N CYS A 197 -7.28 3.25 -8.37
CA CYS A 197 -6.66 1.98 -8.62
C CYS A 197 -6.50 1.24 -7.30
N GLY A 198 -6.15 -0.04 -7.39
CA GLY A 198 -5.75 -0.78 -6.21
C GLY A 198 -5.72 -2.27 -6.39
N PHE A 199 -5.54 -2.95 -5.27
CA PHE A 199 -5.25 -4.39 -5.21
C PHE A 199 -6.13 -5.06 -4.17
N TRP A 200 -6.55 -6.28 -4.48
CA TRP A 200 -7.22 -7.16 -3.53
C TRP A 200 -6.50 -8.52 -3.54
N LEU A 201 -5.74 -8.77 -2.48
CA LEU A 201 -4.86 -9.92 -2.34
C LEU A 201 -5.43 -10.89 -1.32
N PHE A 202 -5.28 -12.18 -1.60
CA PHE A 202 -5.58 -13.27 -0.70
C PHE A 202 -4.34 -14.15 -0.53
N VAL A 203 -4.03 -14.45 0.73
CA VAL A 203 -2.95 -15.36 1.11
C VAL A 203 -3.50 -16.32 2.16
N GLY A 204 -3.77 -17.56 1.74
CA GLY A 204 -4.38 -18.57 2.59
C GLY A 204 -5.79 -18.13 3.02
N ASN A 205 -6.01 -18.00 4.33
CA ASN A 205 -7.27 -17.51 4.89
C ASN A 205 -7.27 -16.00 5.18
N ARG A 206 -6.30 -15.24 4.67
CA ARG A 206 -6.20 -13.79 4.91
C ARG A 206 -6.44 -13.03 3.63
N PHE A 207 -7.03 -11.84 3.74
CA PHE A 207 -7.13 -10.92 2.61
C PHE A 207 -6.73 -9.51 3.02
N ALA A 208 -6.22 -8.77 2.03
CA ALA A 208 -5.93 -7.36 2.14
C ALA A 208 -6.43 -6.67 0.87
N ARG A 209 -7.10 -5.54 1.04
CA ARG A 209 -7.61 -4.72 -0.04
C ARG A 209 -7.14 -3.31 0.17
N ILE A 210 -6.63 -2.68 -0.88
CA ILE A 210 -6.23 -1.27 -0.85
C ILE A 210 -6.70 -0.59 -2.13
N LEU A 211 -7.26 0.61 -1.99
CA LEU A 211 -7.69 1.48 -3.08
C LEU A 211 -7.21 2.92 -2.83
N GLY A 212 -6.95 3.64 -3.91
CA GLY A 212 -6.66 5.06 -3.87
C GLY A 212 -6.51 5.67 -5.25
N PRO A 213 -6.43 7.00 -5.37
CA PRO A 213 -6.02 7.65 -6.61
C PRO A 213 -4.65 7.14 -7.08
N PRO A 214 -4.45 6.94 -8.39
CA PRO A 214 -3.15 6.60 -8.91
C PRO A 214 -2.19 7.77 -8.71
N ARG A 215 -0.89 7.44 -8.58
CA ARG A 215 0.19 8.43 -8.53
C ARG A 215 0.01 9.49 -9.62
N GLY A 216 0.13 10.75 -9.22
CA GLY A 216 -0.08 11.90 -10.08
C GLY A 216 -1.47 12.51 -10.02
N SER A 217 -2.42 11.84 -9.37
CA SER A 217 -3.80 12.28 -9.25
C SER A 217 -4.13 12.72 -7.82
N GLY A 218 -5.14 13.57 -7.67
CA GLY A 218 -5.53 14.10 -6.36
C GLY A 218 -4.45 14.99 -5.72
N LEU A 219 -4.68 15.35 -4.48
CA LEU A 219 -3.79 16.16 -3.66
C LEU A 219 -2.61 15.34 -3.15
N ILE A 220 -2.88 14.13 -2.66
CA ILE A 220 -1.91 13.28 -1.96
C ILE A 220 -1.03 12.58 -2.98
N ALA A 221 -1.62 11.77 -3.86
CA ALA A 221 -0.85 11.06 -4.87
C ALA A 221 -0.25 12.01 -5.94
N GLY A 222 -0.75 13.24 -6.05
CA GLY A 222 -0.29 14.25 -7.01
C GLY A 222 0.88 15.13 -6.57
N THR A 223 1.26 15.13 -5.29
CA THR A 223 2.24 16.07 -4.74
C THR A 223 3.40 15.35 -4.07
N CYS A 224 4.64 15.53 -4.53
CA CYS A 224 5.81 15.00 -3.82
C CYS A 224 6.17 15.92 -2.65
N CYS A 225 6.16 15.40 -1.43
CA CYS A 225 6.69 16.05 -0.23
C CYS A 225 7.09 15.01 0.83
N ARG A 226 7.68 15.43 1.96
CA ARG A 226 8.26 14.49 2.94
C ARG A 226 7.21 13.68 3.71
N SER A 227 6.02 14.22 3.94
CA SER A 227 4.99 13.54 4.73
C SER A 227 3.59 14.14 4.53
N LEU A 228 2.56 13.37 4.88
CA LEU A 228 1.19 13.89 4.99
C LEU A 228 1.10 15.14 5.86
N SER A 229 1.77 15.17 7.02
CA SER A 229 1.76 16.32 7.93
C SER A 229 2.32 17.59 7.27
N GLN A 230 3.32 17.44 6.39
CA GLN A 230 3.83 18.57 5.61
C GLN A 230 2.80 18.99 4.55
N LEU A 231 2.19 18.04 3.85
CA LEU A 231 1.15 18.34 2.86
C LEU A 231 -0.04 19.07 3.48
N GLN A 232 -0.50 18.64 4.66
CA GLN A 232 -1.57 19.28 5.43
C GLN A 232 -1.23 20.73 5.79
N LYS A 233 0.03 21.02 6.15
CA LYS A 233 0.49 22.40 6.40
C LYS A 233 0.48 23.26 5.13
N LEU A 234 0.73 22.67 3.97
CA LEU A 234 0.86 23.38 2.70
C LEU A 234 -0.45 23.55 1.92
N ARG A 235 -1.38 22.60 2.09
CA ARG A 235 -2.63 22.51 1.31
C ARG A 235 -3.89 22.59 2.16
N GLY A 236 -3.76 22.54 3.48
CA GLY A 236 -4.87 22.55 4.42
C GLY A 236 -5.18 21.16 4.94
N TYR A 237 -5.41 21.05 6.24
CA TYR A 237 -5.72 19.79 6.91
C TYR A 237 -7.04 19.19 6.43
N ALA A 238 -8.08 20.02 6.26
CA ALA A 238 -9.42 19.58 5.87
C ALA A 238 -9.44 18.92 4.49
N ASP A 239 -8.73 19.49 3.51
CA ASP A 239 -8.72 18.96 2.13
C ASP A 239 -7.98 17.63 2.04
N VAL A 240 -6.81 17.51 2.70
CA VAL A 240 -6.07 16.24 2.78
C VAL A 240 -6.90 15.16 3.46
N ARG A 241 -7.54 15.50 4.58
CA ARG A 241 -8.38 14.55 5.32
C ARG A 241 -9.61 14.13 4.51
N HIS A 242 -10.26 15.07 3.83
CA HIS A 242 -11.39 14.77 2.98
C HIS A 242 -10.99 13.80 1.86
N GLU A 243 -9.84 14.01 1.20
CA GLU A 243 -9.36 13.09 0.17
C GLU A 243 -9.06 11.70 0.74
N LEU A 244 -8.38 11.59 1.89
CA LEU A 244 -8.14 10.29 2.57
C LEU A 244 -9.44 9.53 2.84
N LEU A 245 -10.47 10.22 3.33
CA LEU A 245 -11.74 9.58 3.69
C LEU A 245 -12.58 9.17 2.48
N GLU A 246 -12.55 9.95 1.41
CA GLU A 246 -13.42 9.72 0.24
C GLU A 246 -12.77 8.82 -0.82
N CYS A 247 -11.46 8.93 -1.01
CA CYS A 247 -10.79 8.33 -2.16
C CYS A 247 -9.95 7.10 -1.80
N TYR A 248 -9.56 6.96 -0.54
CA TYR A 248 -8.67 5.89 -0.11
C TYR A 248 -9.39 4.85 0.75
N GLU A 249 -9.05 3.59 0.55
CA GLU A 249 -9.59 2.47 1.33
C GLU A 249 -8.48 1.47 1.61
N ALA A 250 -8.38 0.98 2.84
CA ALA A 250 -7.44 -0.05 3.22
C ALA A 250 -8.13 -0.99 4.21
N VAL A 251 -8.25 -2.26 3.84
CA VAL A 251 -8.97 -3.28 4.60
C VAL A 251 -8.08 -4.50 4.75
N PHE A 252 -7.91 -4.95 5.99
CA PHE A 252 -7.39 -6.27 6.32
C PHE A 252 -8.52 -7.15 6.84
N GLY A 253 -8.53 -8.43 6.50
CA GLY A 253 -9.49 -9.36 7.06
C GLY A 253 -9.12 -10.84 6.89
N ILE A 254 -10.07 -11.68 7.29
CA ILE A 254 -9.97 -13.14 7.27
C ILE A 254 -11.10 -13.71 6.39
N VAL A 255 -10.74 -14.74 5.63
CA VAL A 255 -11.66 -15.66 4.96
C VAL A 255 -12.12 -16.68 6.00
N GLU A 256 -13.31 -16.49 6.58
CA GLU A 256 -13.82 -17.41 7.62
C GLU A 256 -14.19 -18.77 7.05
N LYS A 257 -14.75 -18.74 5.83
CA LYS A 257 -15.07 -19.90 4.99
C LYS A 257 -15.18 -19.41 3.54
N PRO A 258 -15.17 -20.31 2.54
CA PRO A 258 -15.36 -19.91 1.15
C PRO A 258 -16.60 -19.00 0.98
N GLY A 259 -16.39 -17.82 0.40
CA GLY A 259 -17.45 -16.83 0.18
C GLY A 259 -17.82 -15.94 1.39
N LEU A 260 -17.19 -16.09 2.56
CA LEU A 260 -17.43 -15.25 3.74
C LEU A 260 -16.16 -14.53 4.17
N LEU A 261 -16.13 -13.21 3.99
CA LEU A 261 -14.99 -12.34 4.32
C LEU A 261 -15.35 -11.43 5.50
N ARG A 262 -14.56 -11.47 6.57
CA ARG A 262 -14.70 -10.60 7.73
C ARG A 262 -13.54 -9.63 7.83
N CYS A 263 -13.86 -8.34 7.94
CA CYS A 263 -12.90 -7.28 8.21
C CYS A 263 -12.31 -7.43 9.62
N LYS A 264 -11.03 -7.16 9.76
CA LYS A 264 -10.31 -7.08 11.04
C LYS A 264 -9.80 -5.67 11.30
N ARG A 265 -9.26 -5.01 10.27
CA ARG A 265 -8.83 -3.61 10.34
C ARG A 265 -9.30 -2.88 9.10
N VAL A 266 -9.84 -1.67 9.30
CA VAL A 266 -10.29 -0.81 8.21
C VAL A 266 -9.74 0.58 8.48
N ALA A 267 -8.90 1.07 7.56
CA ALA A 267 -8.35 2.41 7.62
C ALA A 267 -9.48 3.44 7.69
N SER A 268 -9.30 4.46 8.52
CA SER A 268 -10.25 5.56 8.75
C SER A 268 -11.63 5.18 9.30
N HIS A 269 -11.96 3.89 9.39
CA HIS A 269 -13.24 3.36 9.86
C HIS A 269 -13.03 2.20 10.83
N PRO A 270 -12.35 2.40 11.98
CA PRO A 270 -12.07 1.33 12.92
C PRO A 270 -13.35 0.66 13.47
N GLU A 271 -14.48 1.37 13.49
CA GLU A 271 -15.80 0.84 13.84
C GLU A 271 -16.32 -0.24 12.86
N LYS A 272 -15.72 -0.32 11.67
CA LYS A 272 -15.98 -1.38 10.68
C LYS A 272 -15.11 -2.62 10.90
N GLY A 273 -14.24 -2.61 11.90
CA GLY A 273 -13.59 -3.81 12.41
C GLY A 273 -14.64 -4.86 12.79
N GLU A 274 -14.35 -6.13 12.49
CA GLU A 274 -15.23 -7.29 12.71
C GLU A 274 -16.51 -7.36 11.85
N GLN A 275 -16.77 -6.38 10.98
CA GLN A 275 -17.91 -6.44 10.05
C GLN A 275 -17.68 -7.43 8.91
N VAL A 276 -18.78 -8.00 8.41
CA VAL A 276 -18.75 -8.87 7.23
C VAL A 276 -18.70 -8.01 5.97
N LEU A 277 -17.61 -8.13 5.22
CA LEU A 277 -17.41 -7.45 3.94
C LEU A 277 -18.23 -8.12 2.83
N LEU A 278 -18.13 -9.44 2.73
CA LEU A 278 -18.74 -10.27 1.69
C LEU A 278 -19.33 -11.51 2.34
N ASP A 279 -20.59 -11.81 2.01
CA ASP A 279 -21.23 -13.10 2.27
C ASP A 279 -21.94 -13.58 1.01
N ALA A 280 -21.25 -14.40 0.23
CA ALA A 280 -21.75 -14.91 -1.05
C ALA A 280 -23.00 -15.81 -0.89
N ALA A 281 -23.21 -16.41 0.28
CA ALA A 281 -24.39 -17.21 0.58
C ALA A 281 -25.52 -16.38 1.23
N GLY A 282 -25.22 -15.15 1.66
CA GLY A 282 -26.12 -14.27 2.37
C GLY A 282 -27.30 -13.82 1.49
N GLN A 283 -28.52 -14.04 1.97
CA GLN A 283 -29.71 -13.52 1.32
C GLN A 283 -30.01 -12.08 1.78
N GLY A 284 -30.39 -11.21 0.84
CA GLY A 284 -30.97 -9.90 1.16
C GLY A 284 -30.06 -8.67 1.04
N GLY A 285 -28.96 -8.73 0.28
CA GLY A 285 -28.18 -7.55 -0.14
C GLY A 285 -27.52 -6.74 0.99
N ARG A 286 -27.45 -7.29 2.21
CA ARG A 286 -26.86 -6.62 3.38
C ARG A 286 -25.33 -6.60 3.38
N HIS A 287 -24.73 -7.51 2.62
CA HIS A 287 -23.29 -7.64 2.45
C HIS A 287 -22.93 -7.49 0.97
N GLY A 288 -21.65 -7.28 0.70
CA GLY A 288 -21.19 -7.26 -0.68
C GLY A 288 -21.48 -8.60 -1.36
N GLN A 289 -21.64 -8.56 -2.68
CA GLN A 289 -21.82 -9.74 -3.52
C GLN A 289 -20.68 -9.85 -4.52
N VAL A 290 -20.35 -11.07 -4.91
CA VAL A 290 -19.31 -11.35 -5.90
C VAL A 290 -19.84 -12.26 -7.00
N VAL A 291 -19.55 -11.90 -8.24
CA VAL A 291 -19.69 -12.77 -9.42
C VAL A 291 -18.30 -12.99 -9.99
N VAL A 292 -17.91 -14.26 -10.15
CA VAL A 292 -16.61 -14.63 -10.74
C VAL A 292 -16.84 -14.91 -12.22
N GLU A 293 -16.09 -14.21 -13.06
CA GLU A 293 -16.01 -14.42 -14.50
C GLU A 293 -14.69 -15.14 -14.85
N SER A 294 -14.40 -15.33 -16.13
CA SER A 294 -13.24 -16.11 -16.59
C SER A 294 -11.89 -15.52 -16.18
N ASP A 295 -11.77 -14.19 -16.21
CA ASP A 295 -10.55 -13.40 -16.01
C ASP A 295 -10.78 -12.20 -15.07
N SER A 296 -12.00 -12.08 -14.53
CA SER A 296 -12.40 -10.98 -13.68
C SER A 296 -13.30 -11.43 -12.52
N VAL A 297 -13.38 -10.57 -11.51
CA VAL A 297 -14.25 -10.69 -10.35
C VAL A 297 -15.03 -9.40 -10.24
N VAL A 298 -16.35 -9.50 -10.26
CA VAL A 298 -17.24 -8.37 -10.13
C VAL A 298 -17.74 -8.31 -8.69
N TYR A 299 -17.42 -7.22 -8.00
CA TYR A 299 -17.87 -6.96 -6.63
C TYR A 299 -18.93 -5.87 -6.61
N SER A 300 -20.04 -6.13 -5.92
CA SER A 300 -21.12 -5.16 -5.71
C SER A 300 -21.26 -4.90 -4.21
N PRO A 301 -20.82 -3.74 -3.69
CA PRO A 301 -20.94 -3.42 -2.27
C PRO A 301 -22.40 -3.17 -1.87
N PRO A 302 -22.74 -3.29 -0.57
CA PRO A 302 -24.12 -3.15 -0.08
C PRO A 302 -24.72 -1.73 -0.23
N GLY A 303 -23.89 -0.74 -0.57
CA GLY A 303 -24.32 0.64 -0.88
C GLY A 303 -24.65 0.89 -2.36
N GLY A 304 -24.55 -0.12 -3.21
CA GLY A 304 -24.69 0.01 -4.65
C GLY A 304 -23.37 0.32 -5.36
N GLY A 305 -23.43 0.40 -6.69
CA GLY A 305 -22.25 0.45 -7.54
C GLY A 305 -21.67 -0.94 -7.83
N ARG A 306 -20.62 -0.96 -8.65
CA ARG A 306 -19.98 -2.16 -9.15
C ARG A 306 -18.49 -1.88 -9.33
N GLU A 307 -17.67 -2.81 -8.90
CA GLU A 307 -16.24 -2.80 -9.12
C GLU A 307 -15.85 -4.06 -9.91
N THR A 308 -15.11 -3.88 -10.98
CA THR A 308 -14.56 -4.99 -11.77
C THR A 308 -13.08 -5.13 -11.45
N TRP A 309 -12.70 -6.34 -11.06
CA TRP A 309 -11.37 -6.69 -10.60
C TRP A 309 -10.76 -7.75 -11.49
N ARG A 310 -9.64 -7.44 -12.15
CA ARG A 310 -8.93 -8.36 -13.03
C ARG A 310 -8.12 -9.36 -12.21
N ILE A 311 -8.17 -10.65 -12.58
CA ILE A 311 -7.35 -11.71 -11.98
C ILE A 311 -5.94 -11.66 -12.60
N VAL A 312 -4.88 -11.68 -11.77
CA VAL A 312 -3.48 -11.51 -12.21
C VAL A 312 -2.52 -12.56 -11.66
#